data_AF-A0A9X3F141-F1
#
_entry.id   AF-A0A9X3F141-F1
#
_cell.length_a   1.000
_cell.length_b   1.000
_cell.length_c   1.000
_cell.angle_alpha   90.00
_cell.angle_beta   90.00
_cell.angle_gamma   90.00
#
_symmetry.space_group_name_H-M   'P 1'
#
loop_
_entity.id
_entity.type
_entity.pdbx_description
1 polymer ?
#
loop_
_entity_poly.entity_id
_entity_poly.type
_entity_poly.pdbx_seq_one_letter_code
_entity_poly.pdbx_strand_id
1 'polypeptide(L)'
;MTHYFGTYAGLVREVFVRRNRLAAATILEQIDAARESGDVQALQRFAVAYVTDPHRVRLFLWLRLHDADRPRGAGEGGAAARAGRRAGPRAPALAGAGAPVPERATIELLVLLTLSAGHGWAIGKETWLRGLGLTPGPEIDATFQQLLLDALALVARARAPG
;
A
#
# COMPACT_ATOMS: atom_id res chain seq x y z
N MET A 1 1.54 -25.00 -21.07
CA MET A 1 1.20 -23.97 -20.07
C MET A 1 -0.31 -23.84 -19.80
N THR A 2 -1.16 -24.61 -20.48
CA THR A 2 -2.64 -24.49 -20.46
C THR A 2 -3.36 -25.37 -19.44
N HIS A 3 -2.71 -26.36 -18.82
CA HIS A 3 -3.44 -27.36 -18.01
C HIS A 3 -3.74 -26.93 -16.56
N TYR A 4 -2.97 -26.01 -15.97
CA TYR A 4 -3.17 -25.60 -14.55
C TYR A 4 -3.97 -24.31 -14.36
N PHE A 5 -4.00 -23.43 -15.36
CA PHE A 5 -4.55 -22.08 -15.21
C PHE A 5 -5.65 -21.75 -16.21
N GLY A 6 -5.90 -22.61 -17.20
CA GLY A 6 -6.93 -22.42 -18.24
C GLY A 6 -6.63 -21.29 -19.23
N THR A 7 -6.38 -20.08 -18.74
CA THR A 7 -6.11 -18.87 -19.51
C THR A 7 -4.94 -18.08 -18.92
N TYR A 8 -4.34 -17.20 -19.72
CA TYR A 8 -3.33 -16.24 -19.22
C TYR A 8 -3.89 -15.34 -18.11
N ALA A 9 -5.16 -14.90 -18.25
CA ALA A 9 -5.84 -14.14 -17.22
C ALA A 9 -6.00 -14.95 -15.90
N GLY A 10 -6.29 -16.25 -16.00
CA GLY A 10 -6.32 -17.17 -14.86
C GLY A 10 -4.97 -17.27 -14.14
N LEU A 11 -3.87 -17.35 -14.90
CA LEU A 11 -2.52 -17.34 -14.33
C LEU A 11 -2.21 -16.03 -13.61
N VAL A 12 -2.47 -14.88 -14.26
CA VAL A 12 -2.20 -13.56 -13.67
C VAL A 12 -3.04 -13.34 -12.40
N ARG A 13 -4.29 -13.83 -12.39
CA ARG A 13 -5.15 -13.80 -11.19
C ARG A 13 -4.53 -14.59 -10.04
N GLU A 14 -4.13 -15.84 -10.27
CA GLU A 14 -3.54 -16.66 -9.21
C GLU A 14 -2.22 -16.07 -8.68
N VAL A 15 -1.38 -15.51 -9.56
CA VAL A 15 -0.16 -14.78 -9.16
C VAL A 15 -0.51 -13.58 -8.27
N PHE A 16 -1.50 -12.77 -8.64
CA PHE A 16 -1.93 -11.62 -7.86
C PHE A 16 -2.54 -12.02 -6.51
N VAL A 17 -3.39 -13.06 -6.48
CA VAL A 17 -3.98 -13.59 -5.25
C VAL A 17 -2.89 -14.08 -4.31
N ARG A 18 -1.94 -14.88 -4.81
CA ARG A 18 -0.80 -15.36 -4.04
C ARG A 18 0.04 -14.22 -3.48
N ARG A 19 0.38 -13.22 -4.32
CA ARG A 19 1.17 -12.06 -3.90
C ARG A 19 0.45 -11.21 -2.85
N ASN A 20 -0.87 -11.02 -2.98
CA ASN A 20 -1.65 -10.31 -1.95
C ASN A 20 -1.78 -11.08 -0.64
N ARG A 21 -1.84 -12.42 -0.68
CA ARG A 21 -1.84 -13.24 0.54
C ARG A 21 -0.52 -13.13 1.28
N LEU A 22 0.60 -13.22 0.55
CA LEU A 22 1.94 -13.02 1.13
C LEU A 22 2.07 -11.61 1.70
N ALA A 23 1.69 -10.59 0.95
CA ALA A 23 1.72 -9.22 1.44
C ALA A 23 0.83 -8.99 2.67
N ALA A 24 -0.35 -9.62 2.73
CA ALA A 24 -1.22 -9.55 3.90
C ALA A 24 -0.58 -10.16 5.15
N ALA A 25 0.13 -11.29 5.00
CA ALA A 25 0.89 -11.89 6.10
C ALA A 25 2.04 -10.97 6.54
N THR A 26 2.83 -10.47 5.59
CA THR A 26 3.92 -9.53 5.88
C THR A 26 3.44 -8.24 6.53
N ILE A 27 2.31 -7.67 6.11
CA ILE A 27 1.72 -6.48 6.77
C ILE A 27 1.46 -6.77 8.25
N LEU A 28 0.89 -7.94 8.57
CA LEU A 28 0.61 -8.32 9.96
C LEU A 28 1.90 -8.51 10.76
N GLU A 29 2.89 -9.20 10.19
CA GLU A 29 4.22 -9.37 10.80
C GLU A 29 4.89 -8.02 11.09
N GLN A 30 4.81 -7.07 10.15
CA GLN A 30 5.38 -5.73 10.33
C GLN A 30 4.63 -4.92 11.40
N ILE A 31 3.32 -5.11 11.54
CA ILE A 31 2.54 -4.50 12.63
C ILE A 31 2.96 -5.08 13.98
N ASP A 32 3.09 -6.39 14.07
CA ASP A 32 3.48 -7.05 15.32
C ASP A 32 4.92 -6.67 15.70
N ALA A 33 5.86 -6.66 14.75
CA ALA A 33 7.23 -6.20 14.96
C ALA A 33 7.30 -4.72 15.39
N ALA A 34 6.49 -3.84 14.78
CA ALA A 34 6.42 -2.43 15.16
C ALA A 34 5.83 -2.25 16.57
N ARG A 35 4.90 -3.10 16.98
CA ARG A 35 4.34 -3.09 18.34
C ARG A 35 5.38 -3.54 19.37
N GLU A 36 6.16 -4.57 19.06
CA GLU A 36 7.19 -5.10 19.96
C GLU A 36 8.37 -4.14 20.12
N SER A 37 8.80 -3.51 19.03
CA SER A 37 9.94 -2.58 19.01
C SER A 37 9.58 -1.13 19.37
N GLY A 38 8.32 -0.75 19.20
CA GLY A 38 7.89 0.65 19.24
C GLY A 38 8.27 1.46 17.99
N ASP A 39 8.88 0.86 16.97
CA ASP A 39 9.29 1.55 15.74
C ASP A 39 8.13 1.64 14.73
N VAL A 40 7.24 2.60 14.96
CA VAL A 40 6.14 2.94 14.03
C VAL A 40 6.66 3.44 12.68
N GLN A 41 7.85 4.04 12.65
CA GLN A 41 8.40 4.56 11.39
C GLN A 41 8.80 3.43 10.45
N ALA A 42 9.30 2.30 10.97
CA ALA A 42 9.57 1.12 10.16
C ALA A 42 8.30 0.62 9.45
N LEU A 43 7.17 0.56 10.17
CA LEU A 43 5.89 0.18 9.58
C LEU A 43 5.43 1.17 8.49
N GLN A 44 5.61 2.47 8.72
CA GLN A 44 5.27 3.51 7.72
C GLN A 44 6.14 3.39 6.47
N ARG A 45 7.46 3.22 6.63
CA ARG A 45 8.40 2.98 5.51
C ARG A 45 7.99 1.75 4.72
N PHE A 46 7.68 0.65 5.40
CA PHE A 46 7.18 -0.57 4.76
C PHE A 46 5.88 -0.32 3.99
N ALA A 47 4.91 0.38 4.58
CA ALA A 47 3.63 0.67 3.93
C ALA A 47 3.81 1.52 2.65
N VAL A 48 4.65 2.55 2.72
CA VAL A 48 4.98 3.42 1.56
C VAL A 48 5.70 2.63 0.47
N ALA A 49 6.72 1.84 0.82
CA ALA A 49 7.41 0.96 -0.14
C ALA A 49 6.43 -0.03 -0.80
N TYR A 50 5.53 -0.60 0.00
CA TYR A 50 4.54 -1.55 -0.47
C TYR A 50 3.57 -0.94 -1.50
N VAL A 51 3.04 0.26 -1.26
CA VAL A 51 2.09 0.92 -2.18
C VAL A 51 2.74 1.57 -3.40
N THR A 52 4.06 1.80 -3.36
CA THR A 52 4.83 2.36 -4.48
C THR A 52 5.45 1.30 -5.40
N ASP A 53 5.32 0.01 -5.06
CA ASP A 53 5.82 -1.11 -5.89
C ASP A 53 5.14 -1.16 -7.27
N PRO A 54 5.86 -0.84 -8.36
CA PRO A 54 5.28 -0.78 -9.69
C PRO A 54 4.80 -2.14 -10.20
N HIS A 55 5.43 -3.24 -9.79
CA HIS A 55 5.02 -4.58 -10.23
C HIS A 55 3.66 -4.95 -9.63
N ARG A 56 3.45 -4.61 -8.36
CA ARG A 56 2.17 -4.85 -7.68
C ARG A 56 1.05 -4.04 -8.31
N VAL A 57 1.30 -2.75 -8.54
CA VAL A 57 0.29 -1.83 -9.09
C VAL A 57 -0.04 -2.20 -10.54
N ARG A 58 0.95 -2.60 -11.35
CA ARG A 58 0.73 -3.11 -12.72
C ARG A 58 -0.12 -4.39 -12.73
N LEU A 59 0.14 -5.35 -11.84
CA LEU A 59 -0.69 -6.56 -11.72
C LEU A 59 -2.13 -6.24 -11.32
N PHE A 60 -2.31 -5.32 -10.36
CA PHE A 60 -3.63 -4.86 -9.94
C PHE A 60 -4.40 -4.21 -11.09
N LEU A 61 -3.76 -3.29 -11.84
CA LEU A 61 -4.37 -2.62 -12.98
C LEU A 61 -4.67 -3.57 -14.12
N TRP A 62 -3.72 -4.47 -14.45
CA TRP A 62 -3.90 -5.44 -15.51
C TRP A 62 -5.14 -6.30 -15.25
N LEU A 63 -5.30 -6.81 -14.03
CA LEU A 63 -6.51 -7.55 -13.67
C LEU A 63 -7.77 -6.70 -13.77
N ARG A 64 -7.73 -5.42 -13.36
CA ARG A 64 -8.89 -4.55 -13.50
C ARG A 64 -9.31 -4.29 -14.96
N LEU A 65 -8.36 -4.29 -15.89
CA LEU A 65 -8.61 -3.98 -17.30
C LEU A 65 -8.92 -5.22 -18.14
N HIS A 66 -8.37 -6.39 -17.78
CA HIS A 66 -8.40 -7.59 -18.63
C HIS A 66 -9.23 -8.75 -18.07
N ASP A 67 -9.79 -8.60 -16.86
CA ASP A 67 -10.64 -9.63 -16.24
C ASP A 67 -12.13 -9.36 -16.47
N ALA A 68 -12.56 -9.42 -17.74
CA ALA A 68 -13.92 -9.07 -18.16
C ALA A 68 -14.99 -10.10 -17.71
N ASP A 69 -14.62 -11.38 -17.60
CA ASP A 69 -15.52 -12.48 -17.18
C ASP A 69 -15.70 -12.57 -15.65
N ARG A 70 -15.29 -11.53 -14.93
CA ARG A 70 -15.30 -11.51 -13.48
C ARG A 70 -16.73 -11.36 -12.93
N PRO A 71 -17.16 -12.21 -11.98
CA PRO A 71 -18.34 -11.92 -11.19
C PRO A 71 -18.11 -10.63 -10.39
N ARG A 72 -18.96 -9.61 -10.62
CA ARG A 72 -18.99 -8.38 -9.84
C ARG A 72 -19.12 -8.73 -8.35
N GLY A 73 -18.11 -8.43 -7.55
CA GLY A 73 -18.12 -8.69 -6.10
C GLY A 73 -17.19 -9.81 -5.61
N ALA A 74 -16.57 -10.61 -6.48
CA ALA A 74 -15.51 -11.53 -6.05
C ALA A 74 -14.29 -10.71 -5.59
N GLY A 75 -14.08 -10.54 -4.29
CA GLY A 75 -13.12 -9.59 -3.73
C GLY A 75 -11.68 -10.08 -3.70
N GLU A 76 -10.87 -9.73 -4.71
CA GLU A 76 -9.43 -10.11 -4.75
C GLU A 76 -8.50 -9.03 -4.21
N GLY A 77 -8.92 -7.76 -4.18
CA GLY A 77 -8.28 -6.76 -3.30
C GLY A 77 -8.51 -7.05 -1.81
N GLY A 78 -9.32 -8.08 -1.52
CA GLY A 78 -9.80 -8.37 -0.19
C GLY A 78 -8.73 -8.85 0.77
N ALA A 79 -7.66 -9.55 0.38
CA ALA A 79 -6.72 -10.10 1.38
C ALA A 79 -5.91 -8.99 2.07
N ALA A 80 -5.24 -8.12 1.30
CA ALA A 80 -4.53 -6.96 1.83
C ALA A 80 -5.49 -5.93 2.44
N ALA A 81 -6.65 -5.67 1.82
CA ALA A 81 -7.65 -4.77 2.40
C ALA A 81 -8.30 -5.33 3.68
N ARG A 82 -8.52 -6.65 3.78
CA ARG A 82 -8.99 -7.33 5.01
C ARG A 82 -7.89 -7.33 6.06
N ALA A 83 -6.63 -7.53 5.69
CA ALA A 83 -5.50 -7.39 6.61
C ALA A 83 -5.42 -5.96 7.16
N GLY A 84 -5.53 -4.94 6.31
CA GLY A 84 -5.65 -3.54 6.74
C GLY A 84 -6.86 -3.29 7.65
N ARG A 85 -8.04 -3.86 7.33
CA ARG A 85 -9.22 -3.76 8.22
C ARG A 85 -9.04 -4.49 9.55
N ARG A 86 -8.35 -5.64 9.58
CA ARG A 86 -8.01 -6.37 10.81
C ARG A 86 -6.92 -5.67 11.62
N ALA A 87 -6.06 -4.90 10.96
CA ALA A 87 -5.02 -4.08 11.56
C ALA A 87 -5.55 -2.76 12.13
N GLY A 88 -6.63 -2.20 11.56
CA GLY A 88 -7.23 -0.94 12.01
C GLY A 88 -7.49 -0.86 13.53
N PRO A 89 -8.09 -1.89 14.16
CA PRO A 89 -8.26 -1.94 15.61
C PRO A 89 -6.96 -2.08 16.42
N ARG A 90 -5.85 -2.46 15.79
CA ARG A 90 -4.53 -2.63 16.43
C ARG A 90 -3.65 -1.38 16.30
N ALA A 91 -4.00 -0.45 15.41
CA ALA A 91 -3.31 0.82 15.22
C ALA A 91 -3.21 1.69 16.50
N PRO A 92 -4.20 1.72 17.42
CA PRO A 92 -4.08 2.44 18.69
C PRO A 92 -2.93 1.95 19.58
N ALA A 93 -2.62 0.65 19.53
CA ALA A 93 -1.52 0.06 20.31
C ALA A 93 -0.13 0.39 19.75
N LEU A 94 -0.07 0.98 18.55
CA LEU A 94 1.17 1.49 17.94
C LEU A 94 1.40 2.96 18.29
N ALA A 95 0.38 3.70 18.75
CA ALA A 95 0.63 4.99 19.38
C ALA A 95 1.36 4.70 20.68
N GLY A 96 2.67 4.94 20.71
CA GLY A 96 3.50 4.72 21.90
C GLY A 96 2.90 5.38 23.14
N ALA A 97 3.29 4.91 24.33
CA ALA A 97 2.77 5.40 25.60
C ALA A 97 2.81 6.95 25.66
N GLY A 98 1.64 7.58 25.56
CA GLY A 98 1.47 9.04 25.66
C GLY A 98 1.17 9.80 24.37
N ALA A 99 1.25 9.17 23.18
CA ALA A 99 0.83 9.83 21.94
C ALA A 99 -0.69 9.70 21.75
N PRO A 100 -1.43 10.80 21.46
CA PRO A 100 -2.84 10.70 21.15
C PRO A 100 -3.03 9.85 19.89
N VAL A 101 -3.85 8.81 20.00
CA VAL A 101 -4.23 7.96 18.87
C VAL A 101 -4.99 8.83 17.87
N PRO A 102 -4.56 8.92 16.60
CA PRO A 102 -5.29 9.70 15.60
C PRO A 102 -6.73 9.22 15.47
N GLU A 103 -7.65 10.15 15.30
CA GLU A 103 -9.05 9.81 15.04
C GLU A 103 -9.18 8.89 13.81
N ARG A 104 -10.19 8.03 13.82
CA ARG A 104 -10.47 7.09 12.73
C ARG A 104 -10.53 7.77 11.36
N ALA A 105 -11.16 8.95 11.28
CA ALA A 105 -11.25 9.72 10.05
C ALA A 105 -9.87 10.18 9.54
N THR A 106 -8.98 10.57 10.45
CA THR A 106 -7.58 10.91 10.13
C THR A 106 -6.84 9.69 9.61
N ILE A 107 -7.00 8.53 10.24
CA ILE A 107 -6.39 7.26 9.77
C ILE A 107 -6.88 6.93 8.35
N GLU A 108 -8.18 7.04 8.09
CA GLU A 108 -8.76 6.79 6.77
C GLU A 108 -8.20 7.72 5.70
N LEU A 109 -8.07 9.02 6.00
CA LEU A 109 -7.47 9.99 5.09
C LEU A 109 -5.99 9.71 4.82
N LEU A 110 -5.21 9.35 5.85
CA LEU A 110 -3.80 8.97 5.69
C LEU A 110 -3.65 7.73 4.80
N VAL A 111 -4.52 6.74 4.97
CA VAL A 111 -4.57 5.55 4.12
C VAL A 111 -4.91 5.93 2.68
N LEU A 112 -5.92 6.76 2.46
CA LEU A 112 -6.32 7.21 1.12
C LEU A 112 -5.21 8.02 0.44
N LEU A 113 -4.55 8.92 1.17
CA LEU A 113 -3.42 9.70 0.66
C LEU A 113 -2.27 8.77 0.25
N THR A 114 -1.89 7.85 1.13
CA THR A 114 -0.83 6.86 0.87
C THR A 114 -1.14 6.02 -0.36
N LEU A 115 -2.37 5.51 -0.47
CA LEU A 115 -2.80 4.73 -1.63
C LEU A 115 -2.80 5.57 -2.91
N SER A 116 -3.36 6.77 -2.88
CA SER A 116 -3.48 7.63 -4.06
C SER A 116 -2.12 8.07 -4.58
N ALA A 117 -1.26 8.57 -3.68
CA ALA A 117 0.09 9.00 -4.03
C ALA A 117 0.96 7.81 -4.48
N GLY A 118 0.93 6.70 -3.73
CA GLY A 118 1.73 5.52 -4.03
C GLY A 118 1.36 4.87 -5.37
N HIS A 119 0.06 4.67 -5.63
CA HIS A 119 -0.38 4.11 -6.91
C HIS A 119 -0.14 5.11 -8.05
N GLY A 120 -0.41 6.40 -7.84
CA GLY A 120 -0.13 7.44 -8.82
C GLY A 120 1.34 7.41 -9.25
N TRP A 121 2.27 7.43 -8.29
CA TRP A 121 3.69 7.31 -8.55
C TRP A 121 4.06 6.03 -9.31
N ALA A 122 3.60 4.88 -8.81
CA ALA A 122 3.87 3.58 -9.41
C ALA A 122 3.41 3.46 -10.88
N ILE A 123 2.34 4.20 -11.25
CA ILE A 123 1.76 4.19 -12.59
C ILE A 123 2.45 5.23 -13.49
N GLY A 124 2.57 6.46 -13.01
CA GLY A 124 2.86 7.63 -13.83
C GLY A 124 4.30 8.11 -13.81
N LYS A 125 5.14 7.67 -12.85
CA LYS A 125 6.46 8.28 -12.60
C LYS A 125 7.32 8.38 -13.85
N GLU A 126 7.38 7.34 -14.66
CA GLU A 126 8.23 7.34 -15.86
C GLU A 126 7.82 8.44 -16.86
N THR A 127 6.52 8.63 -17.04
CA THR A 127 5.98 9.63 -17.96
C THR A 127 6.14 11.04 -17.41
N TRP A 128 5.80 11.25 -16.13
CA TRP A 128 5.90 12.57 -15.50
C TRP A 128 7.34 13.05 -15.38
N LEU A 129 8.24 12.17 -14.92
CA LEU A 129 9.65 12.52 -14.75
C LEU A 129 10.29 12.89 -16.08
N ARG A 130 10.09 12.06 -17.12
CA ARG A 130 10.60 12.38 -18.46
C ARG A 130 10.00 13.69 -19.00
N GLY A 131 8.71 13.93 -18.77
CA GLY A 131 8.05 15.18 -19.15
C GLY A 131 8.60 16.42 -18.44
N LEU A 132 9.17 16.24 -17.24
CA LEU A 132 9.85 17.29 -16.48
C LEU A 132 11.37 17.36 -16.75
N GLY A 133 11.89 16.57 -17.70
CA GLY A 133 13.32 16.49 -17.99
C GLY A 133 14.14 15.73 -16.93
N LEU A 134 13.48 14.98 -16.05
CA LEU A 134 14.09 14.18 -15.00
C LEU A 134 14.28 12.73 -15.45
N THR A 135 15.35 12.10 -14.98
CA THR A 135 15.64 10.69 -15.25
C THR A 135 15.04 9.82 -14.13
N PRO A 136 14.15 8.85 -14.46
CA PRO A 136 13.67 7.89 -13.47
C PRO A 136 14.82 7.05 -12.91
N GLY A 137 14.83 6.84 -11.60
CA GLY A 137 15.88 6.08 -10.93
C GLY A 137 15.56 5.81 -9.46
N PRO A 138 16.37 4.98 -8.79
CA PRO A 138 16.16 4.62 -7.39
C PRO A 138 16.27 5.83 -6.44
N GLU A 139 17.07 6.83 -6.79
CA GLU A 139 17.24 8.04 -5.98
C GLU A 139 15.94 8.84 -5.87
N ILE A 140 15.31 9.14 -7.00
CA ILE A 140 14.05 9.90 -7.02
C ILE A 140 12.88 9.10 -6.46
N ASP A 141 12.93 7.76 -6.54
CA ASP A 141 11.99 6.88 -5.83
C ASP A 141 12.15 7.03 -4.30
N ALA A 142 13.38 6.99 -3.79
CA ALA A 142 13.65 7.19 -2.37
C ALA A 142 13.24 8.58 -1.90
N THR A 143 13.52 9.63 -2.69
CA THR A 143 13.08 11.00 -2.41
C THR A 143 11.55 11.09 -2.34
N PHE A 144 10.84 10.51 -3.30
CA PHE A 144 9.38 10.49 -3.29
C PHE A 144 8.82 9.76 -2.05
N GLN A 145 9.39 8.59 -1.71
CA GLN A 145 8.97 7.82 -0.55
C GLN A 145 9.17 8.62 0.75
N GLN A 146 10.31 9.31 0.89
CA GLN A 146 10.57 10.17 2.05
C GLN A 146 9.60 11.37 2.11
N LEU A 147 9.37 12.05 0.98
CA LEU A 147 8.41 13.16 0.91
C LEU A 147 6.99 12.72 1.28
N LEU A 148 6.58 11.51 0.89
CA LEU A 148 5.28 10.97 1.27
C LEU A 148 5.22 10.70 2.78
N LEU A 149 6.27 10.16 3.39
CA LEU A 149 6.35 9.97 4.85
C LEU A 149 6.25 11.30 5.59
N ASP A 150 6.98 12.31 5.13
CA ASP A 150 6.97 13.65 5.72
C ASP A 150 5.58 14.30 5.62
N ALA A 151 4.92 14.16 4.46
CA ALA A 151 3.55 14.63 4.26
C ALA A 151 2.54 13.92 5.16
N LEU A 152 2.67 12.61 5.35
CA LEU A 152 1.82 11.84 6.27
C LEU A 152 2.00 12.31 7.72
N ALA A 153 3.25 12.54 8.15
CA ALA A 153 3.55 13.06 9.47
C ALA A 153 2.99 14.48 9.67
N LEU A 154 3.06 15.33 8.65
CA LEU A 154 2.50 16.67 8.67
C LEU A 154 0.98 16.64 8.83
N VAL A 155 0.27 15.82 8.03
CA VAL A 155 -1.19 15.67 8.10
C VAL A 155 -1.62 15.10 9.46
N ALA A 156 -0.90 14.11 9.98
CA ALA A 156 -1.18 13.52 11.28
C ALA A 156 -1.07 14.57 12.42
N ARG A 157 -0.02 15.40 12.40
CA ARG A 157 0.15 16.48 13.40
C ARG A 157 -0.91 17.56 13.28
N ALA A 158 -1.24 18.00 12.07
CA ALA A 158 -2.25 19.04 11.83
C ALA A 158 -3.68 18.63 12.24
N ARG A 159 -3.91 17.33 12.44
CA ARG A 159 -5.20 16.74 12.78
C ARG A 159 -5.20 16.05 14.15
N ALA A 160 -4.14 16.20 14.93
CA ALA A 160 -4.12 15.70 16.30
C ALA A 160 -5.05 16.57 17.18
N PRO A 161 -5.86 15.97 18.07
CA PRO A 161 -6.60 16.75 19.05
C PRO A 161 -5.59 17.48 19.95
N GLY A 162 -5.80 18.78 20.14
CA GLY A 162 -5.00 19.63 21.04
C GLY A 162 -5.29 19.36 22.51
#